data_AF-A0A930U075-F1
#
_entry.id   AF-A0A930U075-F1
#
_cell.length_a   1.000
_cell.length_b   1.000
_cell.length_c   1.000
_cell.angle_alpha   90.00
_cell.angle_beta   90.00
_cell.angle_gamma   90.00
#
_symmetry.space_group_name_H-M   'P 1'
#
loop_
_entity.id
_entity.type
_entity.pdbx_description
1 polymer ?
#
loop_
_entity_poly.entity_id
_entity_poly.type
_entity_poly.pdbx_seq_one_letter_code
_entity_poly.pdbx_strand_id
1 'polypeptide(L)'
;MGTYKNVMELLTEEAVERQLKQLPSRVSAYMKVDELVAYALNQLPSLYATTEKGLKYQLRRGRSHYGQQINQAVQRAIAAVQRDPIRSQTPLSDVEQTSQKVLQQMRTLFQDDSLNWDTVPSLVERALRQDNHQPASAKAELYTTSHRQQAWNDLDQPPRRPPSVANHRPWRHPFADRLPDSVASQPLESLESQTNSTINLDVVPQPVTRSPEEFTDWSHPLSQL
;
A
#
# COMPACT_ATOMS: atom_id res chain seq x y z
N MET A 1 -21.42 7.86 -1.45
CA MET A 1 -21.42 6.39 -1.29
C MET A 1 -21.71 6.07 0.16
N GLY A 2 -22.47 5.01 0.46
CA GLY A 2 -22.67 4.56 1.85
C GLY A 2 -21.47 3.75 2.35
N THR A 3 -21.20 3.82 3.66
CA THR A 3 -20.13 3.06 4.32
C THR A 3 -20.57 1.62 4.59
N TYR A 4 -19.67 0.65 4.45
CA TYR A 4 -19.86 -0.73 4.88
C TYR A 4 -18.85 -1.08 5.98
N LYS A 5 -19.22 -2.00 6.88
CA LYS A 5 -18.33 -2.46 7.96
C LYS A 5 -18.48 -3.96 8.21
N ASN A 6 -17.37 -4.65 8.44
CA ASN A 6 -17.37 -6.03 8.92
C ASN A 6 -17.55 -6.04 10.44
N VAL A 7 -18.63 -6.67 10.92
CA VAL A 7 -18.94 -6.75 12.34
C VAL A 7 -17.97 -7.65 13.10
N MET A 8 -17.34 -8.60 12.42
CA MET A 8 -16.40 -9.51 13.06
C MET A 8 -15.12 -8.82 13.52
N GLU A 9 -14.73 -7.69 12.91
CA GLU A 9 -13.61 -6.87 13.37
C GLU A 9 -13.83 -6.42 14.82
N LEU A 10 -14.98 -5.80 15.09
CA LEU A 10 -15.38 -5.33 16.43
C LEU A 10 -15.39 -6.44 17.47
N LEU A 11 -16.00 -7.59 17.13
CA LEU A 11 -16.12 -8.71 18.06
C LEU A 11 -14.77 -9.40 18.32
N THR A 12 -13.90 -9.42 17.32
CA THR A 12 -12.56 -10.00 17.43
C THR A 12 -11.65 -9.10 18.25
N GLU A 13 -11.67 -7.79 18.02
CA GLU A 13 -10.97 -6.79 18.86
C GLU A 13 -11.37 -6.93 20.33
N GLU A 14 -12.69 -6.96 20.62
CA GLU A 14 -13.22 -7.16 21.97
C GLU A 14 -12.70 -8.46 22.61
N ALA A 15 -12.62 -9.55 21.83
CA ALA A 15 -12.12 -10.82 22.30
C ALA A 15 -10.61 -10.82 22.55
N VAL A 16 -9.82 -10.22 21.66
CA VAL A 16 -8.35 -10.07 21.80
C VAL A 16 -8.04 -9.26 23.06
N GLU A 17 -8.67 -8.10 23.26
CA GLU A 17 -8.46 -7.28 24.46
C GLU A 17 -8.79 -8.04 25.74
N ARG A 18 -9.91 -8.78 25.77
CA ARG A 18 -10.30 -9.58 26.93
C ARG A 18 -9.28 -10.67 27.24
N GLN A 19 -8.80 -11.41 26.24
CA GLN A 19 -7.83 -12.48 26.46
C GLN A 19 -6.45 -11.94 26.82
N LEU A 20 -6.01 -10.82 26.23
CA LEU A 20 -4.74 -10.18 26.59
C LEU A 20 -4.74 -9.68 28.04
N LYS A 21 -5.87 -9.15 28.54
CA LYS A 21 -6.02 -8.74 29.94
C LYS A 21 -5.89 -9.90 30.94
N GLN A 22 -6.14 -11.14 30.50
CA GLN A 22 -6.00 -12.34 31.33
C GLN A 22 -4.56 -12.90 31.32
N LEU A 23 -3.71 -12.45 30.40
CA LEU A 23 -2.32 -12.90 30.32
C LEU A 23 -1.41 -12.10 31.25
N PRO A 24 -0.28 -12.69 31.72
CA PRO A 24 0.73 -11.97 32.47
C PRO A 24 1.27 -10.76 31.68
N SER A 25 1.46 -9.62 32.35
CA SER A 25 1.89 -8.36 31.70
C SER A 25 3.19 -8.48 30.90
N ARG A 26 4.09 -9.37 31.30
CA ARG A 26 5.35 -9.64 30.56
C ARG A 26 5.10 -10.21 29.17
N VAL A 27 4.04 -11.01 29.01
CA VAL A 27 3.68 -11.67 27.75
C VAL A 27 2.88 -10.74 26.86
N SER A 28 1.92 -10.01 27.42
CA SER A 28 1.10 -9.07 26.65
C SER A 28 1.86 -7.84 26.18
N ALA A 29 2.92 -7.41 26.88
CA ALA A 29 3.68 -6.19 26.55
C ALA A 29 4.35 -6.20 25.17
N TYR A 30 4.73 -7.36 24.64
CA TYR A 30 5.37 -7.47 23.32
C TYR A 30 4.40 -7.87 22.20
N MET A 31 3.15 -8.20 22.53
CA MET A 31 2.15 -8.62 21.53
C MET A 31 1.47 -7.41 20.91
N LYS A 32 1.51 -7.31 19.58
CA LYS A 32 0.75 -6.29 18.86
C LYS A 32 -0.69 -6.74 18.67
N VAL A 33 -1.64 -5.90 19.07
CA VAL A 33 -3.08 -6.18 18.95
C VAL A 33 -3.47 -6.37 17.48
N ASP A 34 -2.98 -5.51 16.59
CA ASP A 34 -3.31 -5.55 15.16
C ASP A 34 -2.95 -6.89 14.50
N GLU A 35 -1.80 -7.45 14.86
CA GLU A 35 -1.35 -8.76 14.34
C GLU A 35 -2.25 -9.90 14.83
N LEU A 36 -2.65 -9.86 16.10
CA LEU A 36 -3.56 -10.85 16.68
C LEU A 36 -4.95 -10.77 16.05
N VAL A 37 -5.48 -9.57 15.87
CA VAL A 37 -6.77 -9.32 15.24
C VAL A 37 -6.74 -9.80 13.79
N ALA A 38 -5.73 -9.42 13.01
CA ALA A 38 -5.58 -9.85 11.63
C ALA A 38 -5.49 -11.37 11.49
N TYR A 39 -4.65 -12.01 12.33
CA TYR A 39 -4.50 -13.47 12.32
C TYR A 39 -5.82 -14.18 12.69
N ALA A 40 -6.56 -13.67 13.68
CA ALA A 40 -7.84 -14.23 14.07
C ALA A 40 -8.90 -14.03 12.98
N LEU A 41 -9.00 -12.85 12.38
CA LEU A 41 -9.97 -12.54 11.33
C LEU A 41 -9.77 -13.41 10.07
N ASN A 42 -8.54 -13.73 9.71
CA ASN A 42 -8.23 -14.62 8.58
C ASN A 42 -8.78 -16.05 8.74
N GLN A 43 -9.27 -16.41 9.93
CA GLN A 43 -9.87 -17.72 10.21
C GLN A 43 -11.39 -17.65 10.39
N LEU A 44 -12.00 -16.46 10.31
CA LEU A 44 -13.39 -16.22 10.67
C LEU A 44 -14.22 -15.80 9.45
N PRO A 45 -15.51 -16.20 9.36
CA PRO A 45 -16.38 -15.74 8.30
C PRO A 45 -16.67 -14.24 8.45
N SER A 46 -16.64 -13.46 7.38
CA SER A 46 -16.96 -12.02 7.42
C SER A 46 -18.48 -11.76 7.55
N LEU A 47 -18.88 -10.77 8.36
CA LEU A 47 -20.27 -10.34 8.52
C LEU A 47 -20.42 -8.85 8.21
N TYR A 48 -20.67 -8.51 6.94
CA TYR A 48 -20.82 -7.12 6.52
C TYR A 48 -22.20 -6.54 6.81
N ALA A 49 -22.23 -5.23 7.04
CA ALA A 49 -23.42 -4.41 7.11
C ALA A 49 -23.20 -3.02 6.48
N THR A 50 -24.21 -2.53 5.78
CA THR A 50 -24.27 -1.18 5.16
C THR A 50 -25.30 -0.26 5.82
N THR A 51 -26.06 -0.78 6.79
CA THR A 51 -27.10 -0.04 7.54
C THR A 51 -26.94 -0.28 9.04
N GLU A 52 -27.38 0.67 9.86
CA GLU A 52 -27.33 0.52 11.33
C GLU A 52 -28.16 -0.67 11.83
N LYS A 53 -29.33 -0.90 11.23
CA LYS A 53 -30.18 -2.06 11.55
C LYS A 53 -29.46 -3.36 11.20
N GLY A 54 -28.80 -3.41 10.05
CA GLY A 54 -27.96 -4.54 9.63
C GLY A 54 -26.81 -4.77 10.60
N LEU A 55 -26.14 -3.70 11.03
CA LEU A 55 -25.03 -3.76 11.99
C LEU A 55 -25.48 -4.40 13.32
N LYS A 56 -26.60 -3.94 13.88
CA LYS A 56 -27.18 -4.50 15.12
C LYS A 56 -27.56 -5.97 14.97
N TYR A 57 -28.15 -6.35 13.84
CA TYR A 57 -28.50 -7.74 13.54
C TYR A 57 -27.25 -8.63 13.48
N GLN A 58 -26.23 -8.21 12.71
CA GLN A 58 -24.98 -8.95 12.54
C GLN A 58 -24.19 -9.03 13.85
N LEU A 59 -24.24 -8.01 14.71
CA LEU A 59 -23.64 -8.07 16.06
C LEU A 59 -24.27 -9.15 16.92
N ARG A 60 -25.60 -9.21 16.95
CA ARG A 60 -26.31 -10.26 17.68
C ARG A 60 -25.98 -11.65 17.13
N ARG A 61 -26.01 -11.81 15.80
CA ARG A 61 -25.67 -13.06 15.12
C ARG A 61 -24.22 -13.48 15.38
N GLY A 62 -23.28 -12.54 15.29
CA GLY A 62 -21.87 -12.74 15.57
C GLY A 62 -21.64 -13.28 16.97
N ARG A 63 -22.25 -12.64 17.97
CA ARG A 63 -22.17 -13.05 19.37
C ARG A 63 -22.80 -14.42 19.63
N SER A 64 -23.97 -14.71 19.07
CA SER A 64 -24.68 -15.96 19.33
C SER A 64 -24.10 -17.16 18.58
N HIS A 65 -23.73 -17.01 17.31
CA HIS A 65 -23.29 -18.14 16.47
C HIS A 65 -21.78 -18.32 16.41
N TYR A 66 -21.01 -17.24 16.52
CA TYR A 66 -19.56 -17.28 16.28
C TYR A 66 -18.72 -16.99 17.53
N GLY A 67 -19.33 -16.72 18.69
CA GLY A 67 -18.58 -16.41 19.92
C GLY A 67 -17.51 -17.44 20.29
N GLN A 68 -17.83 -18.74 20.21
CA GLN A 68 -16.87 -19.81 20.46
C GLN A 68 -15.75 -19.86 19.41
N GLN A 69 -16.09 -19.70 18.13
CA GLN A 69 -15.11 -19.70 17.04
C GLN A 69 -14.16 -18.50 17.14
N ILE A 70 -14.67 -17.32 17.50
CA ILE A 70 -13.87 -16.11 17.75
C ILE A 70 -12.88 -16.40 18.87
N ASN A 71 -13.32 -16.95 20.00
CA ASN A 71 -12.44 -17.25 21.11
C ASN A 71 -11.31 -18.22 20.71
N GLN A 72 -11.63 -19.27 19.96
CA GLN A 72 -10.64 -20.24 19.47
C GLN A 72 -9.67 -19.61 18.46
N ALA A 73 -10.15 -18.76 17.55
CA ALA A 73 -9.31 -18.08 16.58
C ALA A 73 -8.30 -17.14 17.27
N VAL A 74 -8.74 -16.40 18.31
CA VAL A 74 -7.87 -15.54 19.13
C VAL A 74 -6.85 -16.37 19.91
N GLN A 75 -7.24 -17.50 20.50
CA GLN A 75 -6.29 -18.39 21.19
C GLN A 75 -5.19 -18.89 20.23
N ARG A 76 -5.56 -19.28 19.01
CA ARG A 76 -4.60 -19.68 17.97
C ARG A 76 -3.70 -18.53 17.56
N ALA A 77 -4.24 -17.31 17.46
CA ALA A 77 -3.45 -16.11 17.17
C ALA A 77 -2.39 -15.86 18.23
N ILE A 78 -2.78 -15.89 19.51
CA ILE A 78 -1.87 -15.71 20.63
C ILE A 78 -0.78 -16.79 20.61
N ALA A 79 -1.16 -18.07 20.44
CA ALA A 79 -0.19 -19.16 20.37
C ALA A 79 0.79 -19.02 19.19
N ALA A 80 0.31 -18.56 18.03
CA ALA A 80 1.14 -18.33 16.85
C ALA A 80 2.16 -17.21 17.06
N VAL A 81 1.76 -16.10 17.69
CA VAL A 81 2.65 -14.97 18.00
C VAL A 81 3.64 -15.33 19.11
N GLN A 82 3.21 -16.08 20.13
CA GLN A 82 4.12 -16.57 21.19
C GLN A 82 5.22 -17.48 20.65
N ARG A 83 4.93 -18.27 19.61
CA ARG A 83 5.90 -19.20 19.02
C ARG A 83 7.05 -18.47 18.33
N ASP A 84 6.83 -17.25 17.84
CA ASP A 84 7.88 -16.50 17.14
C ASP A 84 7.81 -14.99 17.42
N PRO A 85 8.27 -14.56 18.61
CA PRO A 85 8.12 -13.19 19.08
C PRO A 85 9.12 -12.20 18.45
N ILE A 86 10.13 -12.66 17.70
CA ILE A 86 11.21 -11.81 17.16
C ILE A 86 11.04 -11.58 15.65
N ARG A 87 9.89 -11.90 15.06
CA ARG A 87 9.64 -11.65 13.64
C ARG A 87 9.63 -10.15 13.34
N SER A 88 10.61 -9.68 12.57
CA SER A 88 10.57 -8.35 11.98
C SER A 88 9.53 -8.35 10.85
N GLN A 89 8.43 -7.65 11.05
CA GLN A 89 7.42 -7.42 10.02
C GLN A 89 7.36 -5.93 9.69
N THR A 90 7.43 -5.61 8.41
CA THR A 90 7.18 -4.25 7.93
C THR A 90 5.68 -4.01 7.96
N PRO A 91 5.16 -3.09 8.78
CA PRO A 91 3.74 -2.82 8.85
C PRO A 91 3.24 -2.22 7.53
N LEU A 92 1.95 -2.42 7.24
CA LEU A 92 1.30 -1.72 6.14
C LEU A 92 1.35 -0.21 6.40
N SER A 93 1.68 0.56 5.37
CA SER A 93 1.65 2.01 5.46
C SER A 93 0.20 2.48 5.56
N ASP A 94 -0.12 3.24 6.60
CA ASP A 94 -1.42 3.92 6.70
C ASP A 94 -1.42 5.11 5.73
N VAL A 95 -1.87 4.85 4.50
CA VAL A 95 -1.96 5.85 3.43
C VAL A 95 -2.94 6.95 3.80
N GLU A 96 -4.00 6.63 4.53
CA GLU A 96 -5.04 7.59 4.91
C GLU A 96 -4.52 8.57 5.97
N GLN A 97 -3.83 8.09 7.00
CA GLN A 97 -3.13 8.95 7.95
C GLN A 97 -2.04 9.78 7.29
N THR A 98 -1.27 9.18 6.38
CA THR A 98 -0.24 9.91 5.61
C THR A 98 -0.88 11.05 4.82
N SER A 99 -1.98 10.75 4.14
CA SER A 99 -2.73 11.75 3.38
C SER A 99 -3.23 12.86 4.31
N GLN A 100 -3.88 12.52 5.42
CA GLN A 100 -4.35 13.51 6.40
C GLN A 100 -3.22 14.38 6.93
N LYS A 101 -2.05 13.81 7.23
CA LYS A 101 -0.85 14.57 7.64
C LYS A 101 -0.39 15.54 6.55
N VAL A 102 -0.35 15.10 5.30
CA VAL A 102 0.00 15.98 4.15
C VAL A 102 -1.01 17.11 4.03
N LEU A 103 -2.32 16.84 4.18
CA LEU A 103 -3.35 17.88 4.14
C LEU A 103 -3.19 18.88 5.29
N GLN A 104 -2.87 18.41 6.50
CA GLN A 104 -2.59 19.29 7.64
C GLN A 104 -1.35 20.15 7.40
N GLN A 105 -0.28 19.58 6.84
CA GLN A 105 0.89 20.35 6.45
C GLN A 105 0.54 21.42 5.41
N MET A 106 -0.28 21.09 4.41
CA MET A 106 -0.74 22.07 3.42
C MET A 106 -1.57 23.19 4.08
N ARG A 107 -2.48 22.87 5.01
CA ARG A 107 -3.22 23.90 5.79
C ARG A 107 -2.29 24.86 6.50
N THR A 108 -1.24 24.34 7.15
CA THR A 108 -0.25 25.18 7.83
C THR A 108 0.58 26.03 6.87
N LEU A 109 0.95 25.50 5.70
CA LEU A 109 1.74 26.23 4.71
C LEU A 109 0.95 27.36 4.05
N PHE A 110 -0.32 27.13 3.76
CA PHE A 110 -1.19 28.10 3.10
C PHE A 110 -1.99 28.97 4.08
N GLN A 111 -1.85 28.74 5.40
CA GLN A 111 -2.58 29.43 6.47
C GLN A 111 -4.10 29.40 6.23
N ASP A 112 -4.61 28.28 5.70
CA ASP A 112 -6.01 28.09 5.37
C ASP A 112 -6.52 26.80 6.02
N ASP A 113 -7.26 26.96 7.13
CA ASP A 113 -7.84 25.86 7.88
C ASP A 113 -9.05 25.23 7.18
N SER A 114 -9.61 25.89 6.16
CA SER A 114 -10.77 25.41 5.39
C SER A 114 -10.38 24.51 4.21
N LEU A 115 -9.09 24.20 4.07
CA LEU A 115 -8.54 23.38 3.00
C LEU A 115 -9.04 21.93 3.09
N ASN A 116 -9.60 21.43 1.99
CA ASN A 116 -10.12 20.08 1.85
C ASN A 116 -9.48 19.43 0.62
N TRP A 117 -9.56 18.11 0.49
CA TRP A 117 -9.03 17.41 -0.69
C TRP A 117 -9.60 17.90 -2.02
N ASP A 118 -10.84 18.40 -2.03
CA ASP A 118 -11.46 18.97 -3.22
C ASP A 118 -10.89 20.35 -3.60
N THR A 119 -10.38 21.11 -2.62
CA THR A 119 -9.89 22.49 -2.83
C THR A 119 -8.38 22.57 -3.02
N VAL A 120 -7.63 21.55 -2.58
CA VAL A 120 -6.18 21.44 -2.74
C VAL A 120 -5.72 21.68 -4.19
N PRO A 121 -6.29 21.03 -5.23
CA PRO A 121 -5.78 21.17 -6.60
C PRO A 121 -5.87 22.61 -7.11
N SER A 122 -7.01 23.27 -6.88
CA SER A 122 -7.25 24.65 -7.29
C SER A 122 -6.36 25.64 -6.54
N LEU A 123 -6.07 25.37 -5.27
CA LEU A 123 -5.15 26.20 -4.48
C LEU A 123 -3.71 26.09 -4.99
N VAL A 124 -3.24 24.87 -5.26
CA VAL A 124 -1.91 24.63 -5.84
C VAL A 124 -1.79 25.33 -7.18
N GLU A 125 -2.82 25.24 -8.03
CA GLU A 125 -2.86 25.94 -9.31
C GLU A 125 -2.76 27.48 -9.14
N ARG A 126 -3.51 28.04 -8.18
CA ARG A 126 -3.45 29.48 -7.88
C ARG A 126 -2.07 29.91 -7.37
N ALA A 127 -1.48 29.13 -6.46
CA ALA A 127 -0.17 29.43 -5.88
C ALA A 127 0.94 29.41 -6.95
N LEU A 128 0.92 28.42 -7.84
CA LEU A 128 1.87 28.34 -8.96
C LEU A 128 1.73 29.53 -9.94
N ARG A 129 0.51 30.01 -10.18
CA ARG A 129 0.28 31.19 -11.05
C ARG A 129 0.77 32.49 -10.41
N GLN A 130 0.72 32.63 -9.09
CA GLN A 130 1.17 33.82 -8.37
C GLN A 130 2.70 33.97 -8.39
N ASP A 131 3.45 32.88 -8.29
CA ASP A 131 4.92 32.91 -8.37
C ASP A 131 5.42 33.29 -9.77
N ASN A 132 4.73 32.84 -10.82
CA ASN A 132 5.07 33.18 -12.20
C ASN A 132 4.76 34.65 -12.59
N HIS A 133 4.08 35.41 -11.73
CA HIS A 133 3.77 36.84 -11.93
C HIS A 133 4.76 37.79 -11.24
N GLN A 134 5.87 37.30 -10.67
CA GLN A 134 6.94 38.17 -10.22
C GLN A 134 7.62 38.79 -11.46
N PRO A 135 7.48 40.11 -11.72
CA PRO A 135 8.03 40.68 -12.94
C PRO A 135 9.54 40.50 -12.92
N ALA A 136 10.08 39.98 -14.02
CA ALA A 136 11.51 39.84 -14.28
C ALA A 136 12.30 41.16 -14.21
N SER A 137 11.68 42.30 -13.85
CA SER A 137 12.33 43.59 -13.72
C SER A 137 13.26 43.71 -12.50
N ALA A 138 13.09 42.91 -11.45
CA ALA A 138 13.93 43.00 -10.25
C ALA A 138 15.24 42.18 -10.32
N LYS A 139 15.39 41.27 -11.29
CA LYS A 139 16.61 40.46 -11.47
C LYS A 139 17.53 40.96 -12.59
N ALA A 140 17.17 42.05 -13.27
CA ALA A 140 17.91 42.61 -14.41
C ALA A 140 18.86 43.77 -14.04
N GLU A 141 18.75 44.36 -12.85
CA GLU A 141 19.56 45.55 -12.49
C GLU A 141 20.95 45.23 -11.91
N LEU A 142 21.32 43.96 -11.73
CA LEU A 142 22.60 43.57 -11.10
C LEU A 142 23.70 43.11 -12.08
N TYR A 143 23.52 43.30 -13.38
CA TYR A 143 24.59 43.07 -14.37
C TYR A 143 24.53 44.06 -15.54
N THR A 144 24.52 45.35 -15.23
CA THR A 144 24.89 46.39 -16.20
C THR A 144 26.33 46.83 -15.99
N THR A 145 27.29 45.92 -16.12
CA THR A 145 28.68 46.32 -16.34
C THR A 145 29.47 45.24 -17.06
N SER A 146 29.94 45.63 -18.26
CA SER A 146 31.20 45.22 -18.87
C SER A 146 31.41 43.74 -19.20
N HIS A 147 31.08 43.37 -20.46
CA HIS A 147 31.98 42.59 -21.34
C HIS A 147 31.31 42.14 -22.66
N ARG A 148 29.98 42.02 -22.69
CA ARG A 148 29.28 41.46 -23.86
C ARG A 148 29.25 42.39 -25.09
N GLN A 149 29.23 43.70 -24.87
CA GLN A 149 29.28 44.67 -25.97
C GLN A 149 30.68 44.76 -26.61
N GLN A 150 31.74 44.41 -25.87
CA GLN A 150 33.10 44.34 -26.42
C GLN A 150 33.32 43.12 -27.32
N ALA A 151 32.55 42.04 -27.13
CA ALA A 151 32.67 40.81 -27.91
C ALA A 151 32.17 40.92 -29.36
N TRP A 152 31.27 41.88 -29.65
CA TRP A 152 30.76 42.07 -31.02
C TRP A 152 31.77 42.72 -31.96
N ASN A 153 32.70 43.53 -31.45
CA ASN A 153 33.78 44.13 -32.24
C ASN A 153 34.90 43.14 -32.59
N ASP A 154 34.94 41.96 -31.95
CA ASP A 154 36.00 40.96 -32.15
C ASP A 154 35.66 39.92 -33.24
N LEU A 155 34.50 40.04 -33.88
CA LEU A 155 34.02 39.14 -34.94
C LEU A 155 34.58 39.45 -36.34
N ASP A 156 35.27 40.58 -36.53
CA ASP A 156 35.85 40.99 -37.83
C ASP A 156 37.36 40.69 -37.97
N GLN A 157 37.98 39.96 -37.03
CA GLN A 157 39.38 39.54 -37.15
C GLN A 157 39.52 38.14 -37.77
N PRO A 158 40.45 37.92 -38.72
CA PRO A 158 40.71 36.58 -39.27
C PRO A 158 41.31 35.65 -38.18
N PRO A 159 41.02 34.33 -38.24
CA PRO A 159 41.35 33.41 -37.15
C PRO A 159 42.86 33.24 -36.98
N ARG A 160 43.37 33.46 -35.75
CA ARG A 160 44.74 33.11 -35.38
C ARG A 160 44.88 31.59 -35.28
N ARG A 161 45.92 31.02 -35.90
CA ARG A 161 46.25 29.58 -35.79
C ARG A 161 46.58 29.23 -34.33
N PRO A 162 46.08 28.11 -33.78
CA PRO A 162 46.50 27.64 -32.46
C PRO A 162 47.92 27.05 -32.51
N PRO A 163 48.72 27.20 -31.44
CA PRO A 163 50.00 26.53 -31.33
C PRO A 163 49.83 25.02 -31.17
N SER A 164 50.65 24.27 -31.89
CA SER A 164 50.74 22.81 -31.86
C SER A 164 51.58 22.32 -30.68
N VAL A 165 50.98 21.60 -29.73
CA VAL A 165 51.66 20.67 -28.79
C VAL A 165 50.63 19.61 -28.36
N ALA A 166 50.67 18.37 -28.85
CA ALA A 166 51.46 17.20 -28.44
C ALA A 166 50.99 16.47 -27.15
N ASN A 167 50.58 15.21 -27.34
CA ASN A 167 50.52 14.08 -26.41
C ASN A 167 49.64 14.16 -25.14
N HIS A 168 48.44 13.56 -25.23
CA HIS A 168 47.83 12.88 -24.08
C HIS A 168 47.32 11.49 -24.48
N ARG A 169 47.67 10.50 -23.66
CA ARG A 169 47.40 9.06 -23.83
C ARG A 169 45.89 8.77 -23.88
N PRO A 170 45.46 7.71 -24.59
CA PRO A 170 44.08 7.26 -24.52
C PRO A 170 43.76 6.72 -23.12
N TRP A 171 42.57 7.05 -22.63
CA TRP A 171 41.99 6.56 -21.39
C TRP A 171 41.88 5.03 -21.40
N ARG A 172 42.37 4.36 -20.34
CA ARG A 172 42.13 2.93 -20.08
C ARG A 172 41.06 2.77 -19.00
N HIS A 173 40.01 2.01 -19.29
CA HIS A 173 38.99 1.61 -18.32
C HIS A 173 39.53 0.50 -17.39
N PRO A 174 39.22 0.53 -16.07
CA PRO A 174 39.79 -0.40 -15.08
C PRO A 174 39.21 -1.82 -15.08
N PHE A 175 38.32 -2.17 -16.01
CA PHE A 175 37.63 -3.48 -16.04
C PHE A 175 37.89 -4.30 -17.32
N ALA A 176 38.84 -3.92 -18.16
CA ALA A 176 39.11 -4.65 -19.41
C ALA A 176 39.86 -5.98 -19.22
N ASP A 177 40.47 -6.23 -18.06
CA ASP A 177 41.30 -7.42 -17.82
C ASP A 177 40.69 -8.33 -16.74
N ARG A 178 39.55 -8.97 -17.03
CA ARG A 178 39.09 -10.15 -16.29
C ARG A 178 38.09 -10.99 -17.09
N LEU A 179 38.58 -11.65 -18.12
CA LEU A 179 37.98 -12.89 -18.62
C LEU A 179 39.12 -13.91 -18.73
N PRO A 180 39.13 -15.00 -17.95
CA PRO A 180 39.97 -16.13 -18.27
C PRO A 180 39.36 -16.87 -19.47
N ASP A 181 40.17 -16.97 -20.53
CA ASP A 181 39.93 -17.79 -21.70
C ASP A 181 39.83 -19.29 -21.35
N SER A 182 39.01 -19.97 -22.16
CA SER A 182 39.00 -21.41 -22.42
C SER A 182 38.16 -22.29 -21.48
N VAL A 183 36.98 -22.71 -21.96
CA VAL A 183 36.75 -24.11 -22.37
C VAL A 183 35.82 -24.16 -23.59
N ALA A 184 36.25 -25.00 -24.52
CA ALA A 184 35.67 -25.37 -25.81
C ALA A 184 34.17 -25.72 -25.86
N SER A 185 33.56 -25.30 -26.97
CA SER A 185 32.75 -26.08 -27.90
C SER A 185 32.01 -27.33 -27.39
N GLN A 186 30.69 -27.23 -27.21
CA GLN A 186 29.76 -28.32 -27.54
C GLN A 186 28.46 -27.76 -28.16
N PRO A 187 27.82 -28.48 -29.10
CA PRO A 187 26.82 -27.93 -30.03
C PRO A 187 25.41 -27.89 -29.43
N LEU A 188 24.54 -27.05 -30.03
CA LEU A 188 23.12 -26.97 -29.75
C LEU A 188 22.45 -28.35 -29.85
N GLU A 189 21.92 -28.83 -28.74
CA GLU A 189 21.03 -29.98 -28.67
C GLU A 189 19.59 -29.49 -28.49
N SER A 190 18.76 -29.88 -29.45
CA SER A 190 17.34 -29.61 -29.52
C SER A 190 16.59 -30.35 -28.41
N LEU A 191 15.92 -29.63 -27.51
CA LEU A 191 14.86 -30.21 -26.67
C LEU A 191 13.50 -29.84 -27.25
N GLU A 192 13.10 -30.60 -28.25
CA GLU A 192 11.70 -30.96 -28.42
C GLU A 192 11.30 -31.91 -27.30
N SER A 193 10.03 -31.84 -26.90
CA SER A 193 9.28 -32.81 -26.07
C SER A 193 9.31 -32.58 -24.56
N GLN A 194 8.31 -31.86 -24.04
CA GLN A 194 7.22 -32.45 -23.22
C GLN A 194 6.49 -31.38 -22.40
N THR A 195 5.53 -30.68 -23.01
CA THR A 195 4.39 -30.10 -22.28
C THR A 195 3.12 -30.25 -23.12
N ASN A 196 2.63 -31.49 -23.25
CA ASN A 196 1.21 -31.71 -23.51
C ASN A 196 0.62 -32.38 -22.26
N SER A 197 0.27 -31.54 -21.29
CA SER A 197 -0.80 -31.89 -20.35
C SER A 197 -1.80 -30.75 -20.39
N THR A 198 -2.75 -30.91 -21.29
CA THR A 198 -3.94 -30.10 -21.46
C THR A 198 -4.62 -29.91 -20.11
N ILE A 199 -4.67 -28.66 -19.66
CA ILE A 199 -5.54 -28.25 -18.57
C ILE A 199 -6.98 -28.42 -19.09
N ASN A 200 -7.68 -29.46 -18.61
CA ASN A 200 -9.12 -29.58 -18.79
C ASN A 200 -9.81 -28.48 -17.97
N LEU A 201 -10.09 -27.36 -18.62
CA LEU A 201 -11.02 -26.33 -18.15
C LEU A 201 -12.44 -26.76 -18.54
N ASP A 202 -12.98 -27.77 -17.87
CA ASP A 202 -14.43 -28.02 -17.89
C ASP A 202 -14.82 -28.95 -16.73
N VAL A 203 -14.95 -28.37 -15.54
CA VAL A 203 -15.79 -28.94 -14.48
C VAL A 203 -16.59 -27.78 -13.91
N VAL A 204 -17.73 -27.51 -14.54
CA VAL A 204 -18.82 -26.73 -13.95
C VAL A 204 -19.46 -27.60 -12.86
N PRO A 205 -19.47 -27.21 -11.58
CA PRO A 205 -20.27 -27.91 -10.59
C PRO A 205 -21.75 -27.68 -10.89
N GLN A 206 -22.44 -28.76 -11.27
CA GLN A 206 -23.88 -28.79 -11.50
C GLN A 206 -24.64 -28.31 -10.24
N PRO A 207 -25.73 -27.54 -10.40
CA PRO A 207 -26.58 -27.15 -9.27
C PRO A 207 -27.30 -28.38 -8.72
N VAL A 208 -27.15 -28.60 -7.41
CA VAL A 208 -27.92 -29.63 -6.67
C VAL A 208 -29.40 -29.26 -6.75
N THR A 209 -30.16 -29.99 -7.56
CA THR A 209 -31.62 -29.94 -7.60
C THR A 209 -32.15 -30.48 -6.27
N ARG A 210 -32.56 -29.59 -5.36
CA ARG A 210 -33.27 -29.97 -4.14
C ARG A 210 -34.75 -30.12 -4.48
N SER A 211 -35.26 -31.35 -4.39
CA SER A 211 -36.69 -31.65 -4.53
C SER A 211 -37.50 -30.90 -3.45
N PRO A 212 -38.72 -30.43 -3.76
CA PRO A 212 -39.50 -29.56 -2.89
C PRO A 212 -40.43 -30.37 -1.98
N GLU A 213 -39.89 -31.12 -1.03
CA GLU A 213 -40.70 -31.74 0.04
C GLU A 213 -39.92 -31.69 1.35
N GLU A 214 -40.15 -30.61 2.11
CA GLU A 214 -40.15 -30.55 3.59
C GLU A 214 -40.31 -29.07 3.98
N PHE A 215 -41.46 -28.51 3.62
CA PHE A 215 -41.97 -27.26 4.18
C PHE A 215 -42.88 -27.65 5.37
N THR A 216 -42.27 -27.90 6.52
CA THR A 216 -43.00 -28.10 7.77
C THR A 216 -43.35 -26.74 8.37
N ASP A 217 -44.55 -26.30 8.01
CA ASP A 217 -45.59 -25.73 8.87
C ASP A 217 -45.11 -24.99 10.14
N TRP A 218 -45.01 -23.66 10.03
CA TRP A 218 -45.01 -22.75 11.18
C TRP A 218 -46.43 -22.30 11.46
N SER A 219 -47.22 -23.17 12.08
CA SER A 219 -48.46 -22.77 12.72
C SER A 219 -48.58 -23.47 14.07
N HIS A 220 -48.37 -22.72 15.16
CA HIS A 220 -49.28 -22.72 16.31
C HIS A 220 -48.98 -21.55 17.28
N PRO A 221 -50.00 -21.06 18.00
CA PRO A 221 -50.10 -19.67 18.44
C PRO A 221 -49.66 -19.41 19.88
N LEU A 222 -49.42 -18.13 20.17
CA LEU A 222 -49.43 -17.52 21.50
C LEU A 222 -50.70 -17.88 22.28
N SER A 223 -50.57 -18.47 23.47
CA SER A 223 -51.50 -18.31 24.62
C SER A 223 -50.94 -18.96 25.90
N GLN A 224 -50.78 -18.12 26.94
CA GLN A 224 -50.95 -18.39 28.39
C GLN A 224 -50.06 -19.43 29.10
N LEU A 225 -49.14 -18.94 29.95
CA LEU A 225 -49.27 -18.86 31.42
C LEU A 225 -48.13 -18.03 32.02
#